data_AF-A0A4U0U2X2-F1
#
_entry.id   AF-A0A4U0U2X2-F1
#
_cell.length_a   1.000
_cell.length_b   1.000
_cell.length_c   1.000
_cell.angle_alpha   90.00
_cell.angle_beta   90.00
_cell.angle_gamma   90.00
#
_symmetry.space_group_name_H-M   'P 1'
#
loop_
_entity.id
_entity.type
_entity.pdbx_description
1 polymer ?
#
loop_
_entity_poly.entity_id
_entity_poly.type
_entity_poly.pdbx_seq_one_letter_code
_entity_poly.pdbx_strand_id
1 'polypeptide(L)'
;MASTIGIPIKLLNEATGHQVTVEIDSGQTYRGKLIEAEDNMNCQLENINVTQRDGRVTHLDRVYIRGSHVRIFIVPDMLRNAPMFRSRATRGRGVGLARGRATVNRARGQRGGRGSNPVLDTVNAPCNLQNRRHTKMDIKHSRRILCVGAPGSRVLDVIKDLTGTAPAAHANGSVAGLTHEWDVNTAYYTAKVPVWVDEIPDVKRWKEDFMKPEAKEVVEVVGAWVYCFPKPNGESLKHEWADIMKSIQSVVEQQTEDMGTNTVMLAVALPRSSSQASHAAATNQGSEELEDLCLDYGFEYIDYAAKGKNEYGEKAGFERLKEALEANEWTLGTAEDAETRIDDLDFDQDEDVLGGVGNREEAEMTAELFGMKAALMGEENDFDAEADDLVPPAEQAAQVDDLDRMMGKLMAVKEQSAELPEEQRKRMAARAVKELMKGD
;
A
#
# COMPACT_ATOMS: atom_id res chain seq x y z
N MET A 1 -23.80 -15.56 17.06
CA MET A 1 -22.76 -14.63 17.54
C MET A 1 -21.42 -15.14 17.07
N ALA A 2 -20.95 -14.71 15.90
CA ALA A 2 -19.61 -15.06 15.44
C ALA A 2 -18.63 -14.18 16.20
N SER A 3 -17.84 -14.77 17.10
CA SER A 3 -16.69 -14.12 17.70
C SER A 3 -15.80 -13.58 16.59
N THR A 4 -15.49 -12.28 16.62
CA THR A 4 -14.58 -11.66 15.65
C THR A 4 -13.17 -12.23 15.89
N ILE A 5 -12.85 -13.33 15.22
CA ILE A 5 -11.53 -13.98 15.28
C ILE A 5 -10.49 -12.96 14.83
N GLY A 6 -9.45 -12.74 15.65
CA GLY A 6 -8.37 -11.81 15.36
C GLY A 6 -7.61 -12.20 14.09
N ILE A 7 -7.18 -11.21 13.32
CA ILE A 7 -6.40 -11.41 12.08
C ILE A 7 -5.19 -12.34 12.29
N PRO A 8 -4.42 -12.24 13.39
CA PRO A 8 -3.29 -13.15 13.65
C PRO A 8 -3.70 -14.63 13.84
N ILE A 9 -4.86 -14.89 14.44
CA ILE A 9 -5.35 -16.26 14.64
C ILE A 9 -5.75 -16.87 13.29
N LYS A 10 -6.37 -16.08 12.42
CA LYS A 10 -6.71 -16.53 11.06
C LYS A 10 -5.46 -16.86 10.24
N LEU A 11 -4.42 -16.03 10.35
CA LEU A 11 -3.13 -16.29 9.71
C LEU A 11 -2.49 -17.59 10.22
N LEU A 12 -2.55 -17.85 11.52
CA LEU A 12 -2.01 -19.08 12.09
C LEU A 12 -2.78 -20.32 11.59
N ASN A 13 -4.11 -20.22 11.46
CA ASN A 13 -4.91 -21.29 10.89
C ASN A 13 -4.56 -21.55 9.42
N GLU A 14 -4.28 -20.51 8.63
CA GLU A 14 -3.81 -20.63 7.24
C GLU A 14 -2.40 -21.23 7.14
N ALA A 15 -1.57 -21.02 8.17
CA ALA A 15 -0.23 -21.60 8.25
C ALA A 15 -0.25 -23.11 8.54
N THR A 16 -1.42 -23.70 8.80
CA THR A 16 -1.56 -25.14 9.01
C THR A 16 -1.07 -25.90 7.77
N GLY A 17 -0.35 -26.99 7.97
CA GLY A 17 0.28 -27.78 6.91
C GLY A 17 1.66 -27.28 6.48
N HIS A 18 2.11 -26.11 6.93
CA HIS A 18 3.39 -25.54 6.53
C HIS A 18 4.50 -25.74 7.59
N GLN A 19 5.77 -25.57 7.18
CA GLN A 19 6.87 -25.51 8.13
C GLN A 19 6.85 -24.19 8.90
N VAL A 20 6.68 -24.26 10.21
CA VAL A 20 6.69 -23.10 11.09
C VAL A 20 7.79 -23.23 12.14
N THR A 21 8.26 -22.10 12.62
CA THR A 21 9.21 -22.05 13.74
C THR A 21 8.55 -21.36 14.93
N VAL A 22 8.53 -22.05 16.07
CA VAL A 22 7.89 -21.58 17.30
C VAL A 22 8.95 -21.36 18.36
N GLU A 23 9.06 -20.12 18.86
CA GLU A 23 9.91 -19.81 20.01
C GLU A 23 9.05 -19.77 21.27
N ILE A 24 9.45 -20.53 22.30
CA ILE A 24 8.78 -20.52 23.60
C ILE A 24 9.47 -19.59 24.59
N ASP A 25 8.77 -19.25 25.66
CA ASP A 25 9.24 -18.40 26.77
C ASP A 25 10.59 -18.82 27.38
N SER A 26 10.89 -20.12 27.41
CA SER A 26 12.17 -20.66 27.88
C SER A 26 13.35 -20.43 26.93
N GLY A 27 13.11 -19.85 25.75
CA GLY A 27 14.12 -19.57 24.72
C GLY A 27 14.53 -20.79 23.90
N GLN A 28 13.72 -21.85 23.92
CA GLN A 28 13.87 -23.00 23.02
C GLN A 28 13.08 -22.75 21.73
N THR A 29 13.60 -23.24 20.61
CA THR A 29 12.99 -23.05 19.29
C THR A 29 12.57 -24.40 18.72
N TYR A 30 11.31 -24.51 18.30
CA TYR A 30 10.72 -25.71 17.72
C TYR A 30 10.44 -25.43 16.24
N ARG A 31 11.20 -26.04 15.33
CA ARG A 31 10.97 -25.91 13.88
C ARG A 31 10.40 -27.21 13.34
N GLY A 32 9.18 -27.18 12.81
CA GLY A 32 8.50 -28.38 12.31
C GLY A 32 7.24 -28.04 11.49
N LYS A 33 6.53 -29.07 11.03
CA LYS A 33 5.28 -28.90 10.28
C LYS A 33 4.13 -28.64 11.24
N LEU A 34 3.37 -27.55 11.06
CA LEU A 34 2.15 -27.27 11.83
C LEU A 34 1.04 -28.22 11.38
N ILE A 35 0.51 -29.03 12.30
CA ILE A 35 -0.59 -29.96 12.03
C ILE A 35 -1.93 -29.33 12.38
N GLU A 36 -1.98 -28.66 13.52
CA GLU A 36 -3.20 -28.03 14.02
C GLU A 36 -2.84 -26.81 14.87
N ALA A 37 -3.64 -25.76 14.73
CA ALA A 37 -3.60 -24.58 15.57
C ALA A 37 -5.00 -24.26 16.11
N GLU A 38 -5.11 -24.09 17.41
CA GLU A 38 -6.35 -23.70 18.09
C GLU A 38 -6.44 -22.17 18.25
N ASP A 39 -7.65 -21.65 18.48
CA ASP A 39 -7.89 -20.21 18.71
C ASP A 39 -7.16 -19.64 19.94
N ASN A 40 -6.81 -20.49 20.92
CA ASN A 40 -6.01 -20.14 22.09
C ASN A 40 -4.49 -20.18 21.82
N MET A 41 -4.10 -20.34 20.55
CA MET A 41 -2.74 -20.47 20.05
C MET A 41 -2.01 -21.75 20.52
N ASN A 42 -2.73 -22.73 21.08
CA ASN A 42 -2.16 -24.07 21.24
C ASN A 42 -1.86 -24.64 19.85
N CYS A 43 -0.70 -25.24 19.70
CA CYS A 43 -0.25 -25.77 18.41
C CYS A 43 0.29 -27.18 18.54
N GLN A 44 -0.01 -27.99 17.53
CA GLN A 44 0.55 -29.31 17.35
C GLN A 44 1.50 -29.29 16.15
N LEU A 45 2.75 -29.72 16.37
CA LEU A 45 3.76 -29.81 15.33
C LEU A 45 4.14 -31.28 15.10
N GLU A 46 4.63 -31.59 13.90
CA GLU A 46 5.19 -32.87 13.50
C GLU A 46 6.56 -32.70 12.84
N ASN A 47 7.43 -33.70 12.98
CA ASN A 47 8.82 -33.71 12.48
C ASN A 47 9.59 -32.47 12.90
N ILE A 48 9.78 -32.30 14.22
CA ILE A 48 10.34 -31.11 14.82
C ILE A 48 11.84 -31.24 15.08
N ASN A 49 12.57 -30.19 14.74
CA ASN A 49 13.93 -29.94 15.16
C ASN A 49 13.88 -28.92 16.30
N VAL A 50 14.18 -29.36 17.52
CA VAL A 50 14.20 -28.52 18.71
C VAL A 50 15.62 -28.03 18.93
N THR A 51 15.80 -26.72 18.94
CA THR A 51 17.06 -26.07 19.30
C THR A 51 16.96 -25.53 20.71
N GLN A 52 17.77 -26.08 21.61
CA GLN A 52 17.89 -25.57 22.97
C GLN A 52 18.68 -24.26 23.01
N ARG A 53 18.55 -23.51 24.11
CA ARG A 53 19.32 -22.29 24.34
C ARG A 53 20.85 -22.49 24.25
N ASP A 54 21.30 -23.69 24.57
CA ASP A 54 22.72 -24.09 24.48
C ASP A 54 23.17 -24.42 23.04
N GLY A 55 22.29 -24.24 22.05
CA GLY A 55 22.55 -24.52 20.63
C GLY A 55 22.47 -26.01 20.24
N ARG A 56 22.14 -26.89 21.19
CA ARG A 56 21.95 -28.32 20.92
C ARG A 56 20.64 -28.55 20.19
N VAL A 57 20.71 -29.31 19.09
CA VAL A 57 19.55 -29.68 18.28
C VAL A 57 19.14 -31.11 18.61
N THR A 58 17.86 -31.31 18.90
CA THR A 58 17.25 -32.62 19.14
C THR A 58 16.03 -32.80 18.23
N HIS A 59 15.86 -33.98 17.66
CA HIS A 59 14.71 -34.30 16.81
C HIS A 59 13.58 -34.92 17.64
N LEU A 60 12.35 -34.47 17.42
CA LEU A 60 11.13 -35.00 18.02
C LEU A 60 10.08 -35.25 16.92
N ASP A 61 9.37 -36.38 16.99
CA ASP A 61 8.39 -36.73 15.96
C ASP A 61 7.12 -35.88 16.06
N ARG A 62 6.59 -35.68 17.27
CA ARG A 62 5.37 -34.88 17.53
C ARG A 62 5.49 -34.11 18.84
N VAL A 63 4.99 -32.88 18.85
CA VAL A 63 4.92 -32.06 20.07
C VAL A 63 3.63 -31.26 20.10
N TYR A 64 3.07 -31.12 21.30
CA TYR A 64 1.95 -30.23 21.57
C TYR A 64 2.44 -29.10 22.47
N ILE A 65 2.34 -27.86 21.99
CA ILE A 65 2.79 -26.68 22.71
C ILE A 65 1.56 -25.86 23.09
N ARG A 66 1.48 -25.52 24.37
CA ARG A 66 0.42 -24.66 24.90
C ARG A 66 0.68 -23.20 24.48
N GLY A 67 -0.32 -22.55 23.90
CA GLY A 67 -0.22 -21.19 23.35
C GLY A 67 0.25 -20.14 24.34
N SER A 68 -0.04 -20.31 25.63
CA SER A 68 0.41 -19.37 26.68
C SER A 68 1.93 -19.33 26.88
N HIS A 69 2.67 -20.36 26.44
CA HIS A 69 4.14 -20.41 26.52
C HIS A 69 4.80 -19.95 25.22
N VAL A 70 4.04 -19.67 24.16
CA VAL A 70 4.60 -19.25 22.88
C VAL A 70 4.87 -17.75 22.89
N ARG A 71 6.06 -17.36 22.47
CA ARG A 71 6.50 -15.97 22.36
C ARG A 71 6.25 -15.41 20.97
N ILE A 72 6.64 -16.17 19.95
CA ILE A 72 6.50 -15.78 18.55
C ILE A 72 6.39 -17.01 17.64
N PHE A 73 5.61 -16.86 16.57
CA PHE A 73 5.55 -17.79 15.44
C PHE A 73 6.25 -17.16 14.24
N ILE A 74 7.10 -17.92 13.59
CA ILE A 74 7.66 -17.61 12.28
C ILE A 74 6.99 -18.54 11.28
N VAL A 75 6.29 -17.94 10.33
CA VAL A 75 5.46 -18.61 9.33
C VAL A 75 6.08 -18.36 7.95
N PRO A 76 5.91 -19.25 6.95
CA PRO A 76 6.51 -19.06 5.63
C PRO A 76 6.05 -17.78 4.93
N ASP A 77 6.94 -17.24 4.10
CA ASP A 77 6.72 -16.02 3.33
C ASP A 77 5.59 -16.11 2.31
N MET A 78 5.13 -17.33 1.97
CA MET A 78 3.98 -17.56 1.10
C MET A 78 2.70 -16.87 1.63
N LEU A 79 2.58 -16.77 2.95
CA LEU A 79 1.43 -16.13 3.58
C LEU A 79 1.52 -14.59 3.61
N ARG A 80 2.63 -13.98 3.15
CA ARG A 80 2.78 -12.51 3.05
C ARG A 80 1.76 -11.89 2.11
N ASN A 81 1.40 -12.61 1.04
CA ASN A 81 0.46 -12.15 0.02
C ASN A 81 -1.00 -12.60 0.30
N ALA A 82 -1.24 -13.27 1.43
CA ALA A 82 -2.57 -13.77 1.77
C ALA A 82 -3.57 -12.60 1.90
N PRO A 83 -4.81 -12.75 1.40
CA PRO A 83 -5.80 -11.67 1.34
C PRO A 83 -6.23 -11.15 2.72
N MET A 84 -5.82 -11.79 3.81
CA MET A 84 -6.17 -11.42 5.18
C MET A 84 -5.43 -10.18 5.71
N PHE A 85 -4.29 -9.82 5.13
CA PHE A 85 -3.60 -8.55 5.45
C PHE A 85 -4.20 -7.35 4.72
N ARG A 86 -5.03 -7.61 3.70
CA ARG A 86 -5.87 -6.60 3.09
C ARG A 86 -7.03 -6.39 4.04
N SER A 87 -6.91 -5.37 4.89
CA SER A 87 -8.04 -4.90 5.69
C SER A 87 -9.22 -4.76 4.75
N ARG A 88 -10.27 -5.56 4.97
CA ARG A 88 -11.58 -5.35 4.34
C ARG A 88 -12.13 -4.09 5.00
N ALA A 89 -11.59 -2.94 4.60
CA ALA A 89 -12.09 -1.64 4.95
C ALA A 89 -13.56 -1.68 4.57
N THR A 90 -14.40 -1.70 5.60
CA THR A 90 -15.83 -1.75 5.50
C THR A 90 -16.29 -0.65 4.57
N ARG A 91 -16.74 -1.04 3.37
CA ARG A 91 -17.67 -0.26 2.57
C ARG A 91 -18.79 0.19 3.51
N GLY A 92 -18.82 1.48 3.81
CA GLY A 92 -19.97 2.24 4.31
C GLY A 92 -20.54 1.85 5.67
N ARG A 93 -20.14 2.58 6.73
CA ARG A 93 -21.08 3.15 7.71
C ARG A 93 -20.35 4.21 8.54
N GLY A 94 -20.70 5.48 8.34
CA GLY A 94 -20.20 6.57 9.18
C GLY A 94 -20.56 6.35 10.65
N VAL A 95 -19.77 6.99 11.52
CA VAL A 95 -20.16 7.67 12.77
C VAL A 95 -18.86 7.90 13.54
N GLY A 96 -18.50 9.17 13.69
CA GLY A 96 -17.47 9.62 14.60
C GLY A 96 -17.70 9.12 16.02
N LEU A 97 -16.66 8.55 16.62
CA LEU A 97 -16.53 8.29 18.05
C LEU A 97 -15.07 7.95 18.35
N ALA A 98 -14.17 8.88 18.04
CA ALA A 98 -12.95 8.96 18.81
C ALA A 98 -13.33 9.47 20.20
N ARG A 99 -13.16 8.65 21.25
CA ARG A 99 -12.66 9.13 22.55
C ARG A 99 -12.47 8.01 23.57
N GLY A 100 -11.21 7.78 23.94
CA GLY A 100 -10.85 7.56 25.33
C GLY A 100 -9.88 6.42 25.62
N ARG A 101 -8.75 6.79 26.24
CA ARG A 101 -7.71 5.96 26.89
C ARG A 101 -6.60 5.47 25.94
N ALA A 102 -5.31 5.65 26.22
CA ALA A 102 -4.63 6.22 27.36
C ALA A 102 -3.15 6.44 27.03
N THR A 103 -2.66 7.68 27.11
CA THR A 103 -1.24 7.98 27.41
C THR A 103 -1.16 9.31 28.14
N VAL A 104 -1.76 9.36 29.34
CA VAL A 104 -1.34 10.31 30.38
C VAL A 104 -0.14 9.69 31.07
N ASN A 105 1.06 10.17 30.74
CA ASN A 105 2.17 10.29 31.69
C ASN A 105 3.35 10.98 31.01
N ARG A 106 3.44 12.31 31.17
CA ARG A 106 4.68 13.03 31.53
C ARG A 106 4.46 14.54 31.52
N ALA A 107 4.19 15.09 32.70
CA ALA A 107 4.54 16.47 33.02
C ALA A 107 4.59 16.66 34.55
N ARG A 108 5.79 16.87 35.09
CA ARG A 108 6.19 17.89 36.09
C ARG A 108 7.22 17.37 37.09
N GLY A 109 8.30 18.13 37.22
CA GLY A 109 9.30 17.97 38.26
C GLY A 109 10.52 18.87 38.03
N GLN A 110 10.33 20.18 38.19
CA GLN A 110 11.37 21.20 38.15
C GLN A 110 12.01 21.36 39.55
N ARG A 111 13.34 21.57 39.58
CA ARG A 111 14.20 22.23 40.60
C ARG A 111 15.23 21.35 41.32
N GLY A 112 16.49 21.78 41.17
CA GLY A 112 17.37 22.08 42.30
C GLY A 112 18.70 21.33 42.35
N GLY A 113 19.81 22.07 42.49
CA GLY A 113 21.00 21.56 43.19
C GLY A 113 22.35 21.78 42.52
N ARG A 114 23.03 22.83 42.96
CA ARG A 114 24.50 23.11 42.96
C ARG A 114 25.42 21.88 42.94
N GLY A 115 26.60 22.08 42.36
CA GLY A 115 27.58 21.04 42.03
C GLY A 115 28.76 20.87 42.97
N SER A 116 29.69 20.00 42.55
CA SER A 116 31.07 19.85 43.03
C SER A 116 31.81 18.85 42.11
N ASN A 117 33.09 19.14 41.84
CA ASN A 117 33.99 18.48 40.89
C ASN A 117 34.62 17.17 41.46
N PRO A 118 35.41 16.41 40.67
CA PRO A 118 35.39 14.94 40.64
C PRO A 118 36.46 14.26 41.51
N VAL A 119 36.24 12.97 41.79
CA VAL A 119 37.27 12.05 42.28
C VAL A 119 37.27 10.82 41.37
N LEU A 120 38.47 10.46 40.92
CA LEU A 120 38.82 9.26 40.18
C LEU A 120 38.59 8.01 41.04
N ASP A 121 37.98 6.97 40.47
CA ASP A 121 38.43 5.60 40.69
C ASP A 121 37.96 4.68 39.56
N THR A 122 38.95 4.04 38.95
CA THR A 122 38.87 2.92 38.02
C THR A 122 38.43 1.66 38.75
N VAL A 123 37.41 0.95 38.24
CA VAL A 123 37.41 -0.50 37.88
C VAL A 123 35.98 -0.97 37.57
N ASN A 124 35.88 -1.95 36.68
CA ASN A 124 34.69 -2.68 36.20
C ASN A 124 33.85 -1.99 35.12
N ALA A 125 34.07 -2.47 33.89
CA ALA A 125 33.20 -2.25 32.74
C ALA A 125 31.94 -3.13 32.84
N PRO A 126 30.73 -2.55 32.92
CA PRO A 126 29.53 -3.21 32.44
C PRO A 126 29.34 -2.90 30.95
N CYS A 127 29.01 -3.94 30.19
CA CYS A 127 28.53 -3.90 28.81
C CYS A 127 27.56 -2.74 28.62
N ASN A 128 28.01 -1.74 27.88
CA ASN A 128 27.30 -0.49 27.70
C ASN A 128 26.32 -0.67 26.54
N LEU A 129 25.10 -1.09 26.87
CA LEU A 129 23.92 -0.97 26.00
C LEU A 129 23.53 0.53 25.89
N GLN A 130 24.49 1.38 25.51
CA GLN A 130 24.27 2.78 25.26
C GLN A 130 23.86 2.94 23.80
N ASN A 131 22.60 3.34 23.60
CA ASN A 131 22.14 4.02 22.40
C ASN A 131 22.40 3.25 21.08
N ARG A 132 21.56 2.27 20.76
CA ARG A 132 21.04 2.25 19.38
C ARG A 132 20.19 3.51 19.25
N ARG A 133 20.84 4.65 18.95
CA ARG A 133 20.15 5.78 18.32
C ARG A 133 19.47 5.14 17.12
N HIS A 134 18.15 5.18 17.09
CA HIS A 134 17.43 4.87 15.86
C HIS A 134 18.05 5.79 14.81
N THR A 135 18.87 5.23 13.92
CA THR A 135 19.47 5.99 12.85
C THR A 135 18.30 6.40 11.99
N LYS A 136 18.00 7.69 12.05
CA LYS A 136 16.93 8.32 11.31
C LYS A 136 17.06 7.90 9.84
N MET A 137 16.00 7.33 9.25
CA MET A 137 16.04 6.85 7.88
C MET A 137 16.26 8.03 6.93
N ASP A 138 17.02 7.82 5.84
CA ASP A 138 17.29 8.85 4.84
C ASP A 138 16.75 8.39 3.49
N ILE A 139 15.76 9.12 2.95
CA ILE A 139 15.07 8.78 1.70
C ILE A 139 15.80 9.47 0.55
N LYS A 140 16.54 8.70 -0.24
CA LYS A 140 17.33 9.20 -1.39
C LYS A 140 16.44 9.60 -2.58
N HIS A 141 15.41 8.81 -2.86
CA HIS A 141 14.49 9.01 -3.98
C HIS A 141 13.07 9.12 -3.46
N SER A 142 12.60 10.37 -3.27
CA SER A 142 11.25 10.61 -2.79
C SER A 142 10.25 10.79 -3.94
N ARG A 143 9.01 10.37 -3.70
CA ARG A 143 7.83 10.83 -4.44
C ARG A 143 7.70 12.35 -4.37
N ARG A 144 6.88 12.92 -5.24
CA ARG A 144 6.78 14.38 -5.44
C ARG A 144 5.47 14.95 -4.89
N ILE A 145 5.48 16.24 -4.56
CA ILE A 145 4.27 17.00 -4.24
C ILE A 145 3.87 17.78 -5.49
N LEU A 146 2.59 17.73 -5.87
CA LEU A 146 2.03 18.57 -6.92
C LEU A 146 1.05 19.57 -6.31
N CYS A 147 1.45 20.84 -6.29
CA CYS A 147 0.64 21.97 -5.84
C CYS A 147 -0.07 22.61 -7.04
N VAL A 148 -1.40 22.56 -7.05
CA VAL A 148 -2.23 23.11 -8.12
C VAL A 148 -3.14 24.20 -7.62
N GLY A 149 -3.38 25.23 -8.43
CA GLY A 149 -4.33 26.28 -8.12
C GLY A 149 -4.81 27.01 -9.37
N ALA A 150 -5.81 27.87 -9.21
CA ALA A 150 -6.22 28.76 -10.30
C ALA A 150 -5.09 29.75 -10.67
N PRO A 151 -5.04 30.28 -11.91
CA PRO A 151 -4.07 31.30 -12.30
C PRO A 151 -4.09 32.50 -11.33
N GLY A 152 -2.92 32.93 -10.86
CA GLY A 152 -2.80 34.00 -9.87
C GLY A 152 -3.18 33.60 -8.43
N SER A 153 -3.33 32.30 -8.16
CA SER A 153 -3.52 31.78 -6.80
C SER A 153 -2.28 32.01 -5.93
N ARG A 154 -2.50 32.03 -4.62
CA ARG A 154 -1.45 32.27 -3.60
C ARG A 154 -0.72 30.98 -3.21
N VAL A 155 -0.57 30.04 -4.13
CA VAL A 155 0.14 28.76 -3.90
C VAL A 155 1.57 29.00 -3.42
N LEU A 156 2.23 30.04 -3.94
CA LEU A 156 3.59 30.41 -3.52
C LEU A 156 3.71 30.77 -2.03
N ASP A 157 2.64 31.27 -1.41
CA ASP A 157 2.67 31.57 0.03
C ASP A 157 2.72 30.27 0.86
N VAL A 158 1.95 29.26 0.44
CA VAL A 158 1.97 27.92 1.06
C VAL A 158 3.35 27.29 0.93
N ILE A 159 3.95 27.39 -0.26
CA ILE A 159 5.27 26.86 -0.54
C ILE A 159 6.33 27.58 0.30
N LYS A 160 6.25 28.91 0.39
CA LYS A 160 7.15 29.71 1.22
C LYS A 160 7.10 29.31 2.68
N ASP A 161 5.90 29.08 3.21
CA ASP A 161 5.73 28.66 4.60
C ASP A 161 6.23 27.22 4.80
N LEU A 162 6.09 26.35 3.80
CA LEU A 162 6.54 24.95 3.83
C LEU A 162 8.06 24.79 3.77
N THR A 163 8.73 25.42 2.81
CA THR A 163 10.16 25.24 2.54
C THR A 163 11.03 26.35 3.12
N GLY A 164 10.42 27.47 3.55
CA GLY A 164 11.11 28.69 3.97
C GLY A 164 11.48 29.63 2.82
N THR A 165 11.42 29.17 1.56
CA THR A 165 11.71 29.96 0.35
C THR A 165 10.62 29.77 -0.70
N ALA A 166 10.51 30.67 -1.67
CA ALA A 166 9.57 30.49 -2.78
C ALA A 166 10.28 30.71 -4.11
N PRO A 167 9.97 29.90 -5.14
CA PRO A 167 10.47 30.15 -6.48
C PRO A 167 9.94 31.49 -6.99
N ALA A 168 10.77 32.19 -7.77
CA ALA A 168 10.35 33.43 -8.41
C ALA A 168 9.36 33.11 -9.53
N ALA A 169 8.21 33.80 -9.55
CA ALA A 169 7.25 33.69 -10.65
C ALA A 169 7.90 34.07 -11.98
N HIS A 170 7.43 33.46 -13.07
CA HIS A 170 7.91 33.81 -14.41
C HIS A 170 7.63 35.29 -14.72
N ALA A 171 8.34 35.86 -15.69
CA ALA A 171 8.18 37.26 -16.10
C ALA A 171 6.72 37.63 -16.49
N ASN A 172 5.91 36.64 -16.83
CA ASN A 172 4.50 36.78 -17.21
C ASN A 172 3.54 36.67 -16.00
N GLY A 173 4.06 36.48 -14.79
CA GLY A 173 3.28 36.30 -13.56
C GLY A 173 2.69 34.90 -13.35
N SER A 174 2.89 33.97 -14.28
CA SER A 174 2.45 32.57 -14.13
C SER A 174 3.39 31.78 -13.23
N VAL A 175 2.80 30.89 -12.44
CA VAL A 175 3.51 29.95 -11.56
C VAL A 175 3.52 28.52 -12.09
N ALA A 176 2.98 28.30 -13.30
CA ALA A 176 2.91 26.98 -13.92
C ALA A 176 4.29 26.44 -14.29
N GLY A 177 4.56 25.18 -13.96
CA GLY A 177 5.82 24.50 -14.25
C GLY A 177 6.99 24.90 -13.34
N LEU A 178 6.74 25.65 -12.26
CA LEU A 178 7.78 25.94 -11.27
C LEU A 178 8.09 24.69 -10.46
N THR A 179 9.35 24.56 -10.08
CA THR A 179 9.81 23.48 -9.21
C THR A 179 10.52 24.06 -7.99
N HIS A 180 10.31 23.42 -6.85
CA HIS A 180 10.98 23.73 -5.61
C HIS A 180 11.32 22.44 -4.85
N GLU A 181 12.03 22.56 -3.73
CA GLU A 181 12.48 21.42 -2.92
C GLU A 181 12.13 21.70 -1.46
N TRP A 182 11.56 20.69 -0.81
CA TRP A 182 11.25 20.70 0.60
C TRP A 182 12.11 19.71 1.36
N ASP A 183 12.97 20.22 2.24
CA ASP A 183 13.79 19.40 3.14
C ASP A 183 12.97 18.97 4.37
N VAL A 184 12.46 17.74 4.35
CA VAL A 184 11.68 17.17 5.44
C VAL A 184 12.61 16.61 6.51
N ASN A 185 12.42 17.05 7.76
CA ASN A 185 13.20 16.60 8.90
C ASN A 185 12.28 16.20 10.06
N THR A 186 11.86 14.93 10.11
CA THR A 186 11.06 14.39 11.22
C THR A 186 11.93 13.67 12.27
N ALA A 187 11.32 13.11 13.32
CA ALA A 187 12.04 12.23 14.25
C ALA A 187 12.40 10.86 13.63
N TYR A 188 11.73 10.48 12.54
CA TYR A 188 11.78 9.13 11.98
C TYR A 188 12.57 9.07 10.67
N TYR A 189 12.43 10.09 9.80
CA TYR A 189 13.07 10.12 8.48
C TYR A 189 13.45 11.53 8.02
N THR A 190 14.49 11.60 7.19
CA THR A 190 14.91 12.78 6.43
C THR A 190 14.61 12.50 4.96
N ALA A 191 14.07 13.48 4.24
CA ALA A 191 13.80 13.35 2.81
C ALA A 191 13.92 14.71 2.13
N LYS A 192 14.36 14.71 0.86
CA LYS A 192 14.37 15.89 -0.01
C LYS A 192 13.24 15.76 -1.01
N VAL A 193 12.08 16.32 -0.68
CA VAL A 193 10.84 16.14 -1.46
C VAL A 193 10.71 17.23 -2.52
N PRO A 194 10.71 16.90 -3.83
CA PRO A 194 10.46 17.88 -4.87
C PRO A 194 8.99 18.33 -4.87
N VAL A 195 8.79 19.64 -4.97
CA VAL A 195 7.49 20.29 -5.07
C VAL A 195 7.33 20.85 -6.48
N TRP A 196 6.33 20.37 -7.20
CA TRP A 196 5.90 20.89 -8.50
C TRP A 196 4.74 21.84 -8.31
N VAL A 197 4.77 22.96 -9.02
CA VAL A 197 3.72 23.98 -9.00
C VAL A 197 3.11 24.06 -10.37
N ASP A 198 1.80 23.94 -10.44
CA ASP A 198 1.07 24.06 -11.68
C ASP A 198 -0.21 24.89 -11.53
N GLU A 199 -0.71 25.40 -12.64
CA GLU A 199 -1.94 26.19 -12.70
C GLU A 199 -3.02 25.44 -13.49
N ILE A 200 -4.26 25.54 -13.04
CA ILE A 200 -5.42 24.97 -13.73
C ILE A 200 -6.24 26.12 -14.34
N PRO A 201 -5.91 26.59 -15.57
CA PRO A 201 -6.67 27.64 -16.24
C PRO A 201 -8.01 27.12 -16.80
N ASP A 202 -8.04 25.88 -17.29
CA ASP A 202 -9.25 25.21 -17.78
C ASP A 202 -9.24 23.75 -17.34
N VAL A 203 -10.25 23.37 -16.56
CA VAL A 203 -10.40 22.05 -15.94
C VAL A 203 -10.53 20.95 -16.98
N LYS A 204 -11.24 21.20 -18.08
CA LYS A 204 -11.51 20.17 -19.10
C LYS A 204 -10.24 19.81 -19.85
N ARG A 205 -9.54 20.84 -20.33
CA ARG A 205 -8.25 20.68 -21.01
C ARG A 205 -7.20 20.08 -20.09
N TRP A 206 -7.13 20.55 -18.85
CA TRP A 206 -6.21 20.00 -17.85
C TRP A 206 -6.46 18.51 -17.63
N LYS A 207 -7.73 18.11 -17.47
CA LYS A 207 -8.09 16.70 -17.36
C LYS A 207 -7.68 15.88 -18.59
N GLU A 208 -7.95 16.38 -19.79
CA GLU A 208 -7.55 15.70 -21.04
C GLU A 208 -6.03 15.51 -21.15
N ASP A 209 -5.25 16.50 -20.73
CA ASP A 209 -3.79 16.43 -20.75
C ASP A 209 -3.26 15.38 -19.75
N PHE A 210 -3.86 15.27 -18.57
CA PHE A 210 -3.49 14.27 -17.55
C PHE A 210 -4.09 12.87 -17.79
N MET A 211 -5.02 12.73 -18.73
CA MET A 211 -5.58 11.41 -19.12
C MET A 211 -4.77 10.71 -20.21
N LYS A 212 -3.80 11.41 -20.81
CA LYS A 212 -2.91 10.85 -21.82
C LYS A 212 -1.97 9.80 -21.19
N PRO A 213 -1.61 8.73 -21.93
CA PRO A 213 -0.72 7.69 -21.40
C PRO A 213 0.66 8.22 -21.02
N GLU A 214 1.14 9.30 -21.66
CA GLU A 214 2.40 9.96 -21.30
C GLU A 214 2.34 10.62 -19.92
N ALA A 215 1.16 10.97 -19.42
CA ALA A 215 0.98 11.56 -18.10
C ALA A 215 1.00 10.52 -16.96
N LYS A 216 0.92 9.21 -17.28
CA LYS A 216 0.93 8.13 -16.29
C LYS A 216 2.18 8.18 -15.40
N GLU A 217 3.36 8.36 -16.01
CA GLU A 217 4.64 8.48 -15.29
C GLU A 217 4.66 9.67 -14.30
N VAL A 218 3.99 10.76 -14.67
CA VAL A 218 3.89 11.97 -13.83
C VAL A 218 2.99 11.67 -12.63
N VAL A 219 1.83 11.06 -12.85
CA VAL A 219 0.84 10.78 -11.79
C VAL A 219 1.35 9.75 -10.79
N GLU A 220 2.04 8.70 -11.25
CA GLU A 220 2.58 7.65 -10.37
C GLU A 220 3.62 8.19 -9.37
N VAL A 221 4.48 9.10 -9.83
CA VAL A 221 5.53 9.72 -9.02
C VAL A 221 4.99 10.74 -8.01
N VAL A 222 3.78 11.28 -8.21
CA VAL A 222 3.15 12.23 -7.28
C VAL A 222 2.60 11.48 -6.07
N GLY A 223 3.20 11.76 -4.90
CA GLY A 223 2.79 11.22 -3.61
C GLY A 223 1.84 12.12 -2.82
N ALA A 224 1.71 13.40 -3.19
CA ALA A 224 0.70 14.27 -2.61
C ALA A 224 0.19 15.32 -3.60
N TRP A 225 -1.13 15.47 -3.66
CA TRP A 225 -1.84 16.49 -4.43
C TRP A 225 -2.31 17.58 -3.48
N VAL A 226 -1.88 18.82 -3.70
CA VAL A 226 -2.26 19.97 -2.87
C VAL A 226 -3.00 20.97 -3.75
N TYR A 227 -4.32 20.97 -3.65
CA TYR A 227 -5.16 21.91 -4.38
C TYR A 227 -5.42 23.16 -3.53
N CYS A 228 -4.96 24.32 -4.00
CA CYS A 228 -5.11 25.60 -3.33
C CYS A 228 -6.19 26.45 -4.01
N PHE A 229 -7.19 26.87 -3.24
CA PHE A 229 -8.28 27.72 -3.74
C PHE A 229 -8.61 28.85 -2.75
N PRO A 230 -9.12 30.00 -3.22
CA PRO A 230 -9.50 31.09 -2.34
C PRO A 230 -10.75 30.72 -1.53
N LYS A 231 -10.74 30.95 -0.21
CA LYS A 231 -11.88 30.67 0.67
C LYS A 231 -13.19 31.28 0.12
N PRO A 232 -14.30 30.52 0.07
CA PRO A 232 -15.59 31.03 -0.42
C PRO A 232 -16.20 32.03 0.54
N ASN A 233 -16.84 33.06 -0.02
CA ASN A 233 -17.74 33.96 0.71
C ASN A 233 -19.24 33.68 0.36
N GLY A 234 -19.54 32.61 -0.39
CA GLY A 234 -20.89 32.26 -0.85
C GLY A 234 -20.93 30.96 -1.68
N GLU A 235 -22.13 30.52 -2.07
CA GLU A 235 -22.38 29.22 -2.73
C GLU A 235 -21.89 29.12 -4.18
N SER A 236 -21.82 30.24 -4.92
CA SER A 236 -21.63 30.22 -6.38
C SER A 236 -20.28 29.68 -6.86
N LEU A 237 -19.26 29.61 -6.01
CA LEU A 237 -17.91 29.10 -6.36
C LEU A 237 -17.70 27.64 -5.91
N LYS A 238 -18.65 27.05 -5.17
CA LYS A 238 -18.54 25.67 -4.69
C LYS A 238 -18.50 24.66 -5.85
N HIS A 239 -19.29 24.90 -6.90
CA HIS A 239 -19.37 24.01 -8.06
C HIS A 239 -18.08 23.98 -8.88
N GLU A 240 -17.40 25.12 -9.06
CA GLU A 240 -16.14 25.18 -9.82
C GLU A 240 -15.04 24.35 -9.15
N TRP A 241 -14.92 24.43 -7.82
CA TRP A 241 -13.91 23.67 -7.09
C TRP A 241 -14.26 22.19 -6.98
N ALA A 242 -15.56 21.86 -6.83
CA ALA A 242 -16.04 20.50 -6.89
C ALA A 242 -15.68 19.83 -8.23
N ASP A 243 -15.87 20.55 -9.35
CA ASP A 243 -15.51 20.06 -10.68
C ASP A 243 -14.00 19.83 -10.83
N ILE A 244 -13.17 20.70 -10.23
CA ILE A 244 -11.70 20.52 -10.20
C ILE A 244 -11.32 19.30 -9.36
N MET A 245 -11.82 19.20 -8.13
CA MET A 245 -11.53 18.07 -7.22
C MET A 245 -11.96 16.74 -7.83
N LYS A 246 -13.16 16.69 -8.42
CA LYS A 246 -13.65 15.53 -9.16
C LYS A 246 -12.76 15.18 -10.36
N SER A 247 -12.21 16.19 -11.04
CA SER A 247 -11.31 15.97 -12.17
C SER A 247 -9.97 15.39 -11.72
N ILE A 248 -9.39 15.92 -10.63
CA ILE A 248 -8.15 15.39 -10.04
C ILE A 248 -8.36 13.95 -9.56
N GLN A 249 -9.44 13.69 -8.81
CA GLN A 249 -9.78 12.33 -8.36
C GLN A 249 -9.88 11.36 -9.53
N SER A 250 -10.61 11.74 -10.59
CA SER A 250 -10.76 10.92 -11.79
C SER A 250 -9.43 10.62 -12.47
N VAL A 251 -8.48 11.57 -12.50
CA VAL A 251 -7.13 11.36 -13.04
C VAL A 251 -6.37 10.35 -12.19
N VAL A 252 -6.37 10.53 -10.87
CA VAL A 252 -5.65 9.64 -9.94
C VAL A 252 -6.20 8.21 -10.00
N GLU A 253 -7.52 8.03 -10.02
CA GLU A 253 -8.18 6.72 -10.08
C GLU A 253 -7.98 5.98 -11.41
N GLN A 254 -7.90 6.69 -12.53
CA GLN A 254 -7.81 6.05 -13.85
C GLN A 254 -6.37 5.75 -14.28
N GLN A 255 -5.42 6.60 -13.91
CA GLN A 255 -4.01 6.42 -14.27
C GLN A 255 -3.28 5.48 -13.31
N THR A 256 -3.80 5.32 -12.09
CA THR A 256 -3.24 4.37 -11.12
C THR A 256 -3.97 3.03 -11.26
N GLU A 257 -3.36 2.06 -11.93
CA GLU A 257 -3.89 0.69 -12.07
C GLU A 257 -3.88 -0.08 -10.72
N ASP A 258 -3.04 0.36 -9.78
CA ASP A 258 -2.98 -0.21 -8.43
C ASP A 258 -3.97 0.46 -7.47
N MET A 259 -4.82 -0.39 -6.87
CA MET A 259 -5.86 -0.07 -5.88
C MET A 259 -5.31 0.46 -4.53
N GLY A 260 -4.14 1.11 -4.51
CA GLY A 260 -3.39 1.40 -3.29
C GLY A 260 -2.31 2.45 -3.42
N THR A 261 -2.44 3.48 -4.27
CA THR A 261 -1.54 4.62 -4.11
C THR A 261 -1.80 5.29 -2.77
N ASN A 262 -0.80 5.21 -1.90
CA ASN A 262 -0.69 5.99 -0.66
C ASN A 262 -0.43 7.45 -1.05
N THR A 263 -1.40 8.07 -1.73
CA THR A 263 -1.31 9.44 -2.24
C THR A 263 -2.24 10.31 -1.43
N VAL A 264 -1.68 11.33 -0.78
CA VAL A 264 -2.45 12.26 0.05
C VAL A 264 -3.05 13.34 -0.84
N MET A 265 -4.36 13.61 -0.69
CA MET A 265 -5.03 14.69 -1.40
C MET A 265 -5.49 15.76 -0.40
N LEU A 266 -4.97 16.98 -0.53
CA LEU A 266 -5.22 18.10 0.38
C LEU A 266 -5.92 19.24 -0.36
N ALA A 267 -7.01 19.74 0.21
CA ALA A 267 -7.78 20.87 -0.28
C ALA A 267 -7.55 22.08 0.65
N VAL A 268 -6.74 23.04 0.19
CA VAL A 268 -6.24 24.17 1.01
C VAL A 268 -7.00 25.44 0.68
N ALA A 269 -7.83 25.91 1.61
CA ALA A 269 -8.57 27.15 1.49
C ALA A 269 -7.71 28.34 1.94
N LEU A 270 -7.32 29.20 1.00
CA LEU A 270 -6.48 30.36 1.24
C LEU A 270 -7.29 31.61 1.56
N PRO A 271 -6.86 32.44 2.53
CA PRO A 271 -7.50 33.71 2.80
C PRO A 271 -7.27 34.69 1.63
N ARG A 272 -8.33 35.42 1.25
CA ARG A 272 -8.23 36.50 0.25
C ARG A 272 -7.38 37.65 0.81
N SER A 273 -6.61 38.33 -0.05
CA SER A 273 -5.70 39.40 0.37
C SER A 273 -6.43 40.52 1.12
N SER A 274 -5.74 41.10 2.10
CA SER A 274 -6.20 42.12 3.04
C SER A 274 -6.78 43.39 2.39
N SER A 275 -8.09 43.41 2.18
CA SER A 275 -8.90 44.64 2.15
C SER A 275 -10.36 44.44 2.64
N GLN A 276 -10.74 43.22 3.02
CA GLN A 276 -12.05 42.91 3.62
C GLN A 276 -11.92 41.99 4.85
N ALA A 277 -10.89 42.22 5.67
CA ALA A 277 -10.77 41.59 6.99
C ALA A 277 -11.64 42.32 8.03
N SER A 278 -12.90 42.65 7.69
CA SER A 278 -13.89 43.17 8.62
C SER A 278 -14.98 42.12 8.80
N HIS A 279 -14.90 41.40 9.91
CA HIS A 279 -16.04 40.75 10.58
C HIS A 279 -16.91 39.77 9.79
N ALA A 280 -16.33 38.92 8.93
CA ALA A 280 -16.98 37.64 8.64
C ALA A 280 -16.53 36.64 9.70
N ALA A 281 -17.25 36.60 10.83
CA ALA A 281 -17.25 35.41 11.66
C ALA A 281 -17.59 34.24 10.73
N ALA A 282 -16.64 33.34 10.53
CA ALA A 282 -16.91 32.11 9.80
C ALA A 282 -18.07 31.42 10.53
N THR A 283 -19.24 31.39 9.92
CA THR A 283 -20.32 30.55 10.38
C THR A 283 -19.79 29.12 10.31
N ASN A 284 -19.66 28.41 11.44
CA ASN A 284 -19.14 27.04 11.49
C ASN A 284 -19.78 26.11 10.44
N GLN A 285 -21.06 26.36 10.10
CA GLN A 285 -21.80 25.65 9.06
C GLN A 285 -21.12 25.67 7.68
N GLY A 286 -20.47 26.76 7.29
CA GLY A 286 -19.81 26.85 5.98
C GLY A 286 -18.48 26.08 5.90
N SER A 287 -17.85 25.77 7.04
CA SER A 287 -16.65 24.92 7.09
C SER A 287 -17.03 23.45 7.00
N GLU A 288 -18.04 23.03 7.77
CA GLU A 288 -18.54 21.65 7.79
C GLU A 288 -19.02 21.20 6.39
N GLU A 289 -19.78 22.05 5.68
CA GLU A 289 -20.20 21.75 4.30
C GLU A 289 -19.04 21.62 3.31
N LEU A 290 -17.95 22.37 3.51
CA LEU A 290 -16.76 22.28 2.65
C LEU A 290 -15.93 21.05 2.99
N GLU A 291 -15.85 20.70 4.27
CA GLU A 291 -15.22 19.46 4.75
C GLU A 291 -15.93 18.25 4.14
N ASP A 292 -17.26 18.20 4.20
CA ASP A 292 -18.08 17.15 3.59
C ASP A 292 -17.86 17.08 2.06
N LEU A 293 -17.89 18.23 1.38
CA LEU A 293 -17.66 18.29 -0.08
C LEU A 293 -16.26 17.80 -0.47
N CYS A 294 -15.22 18.16 0.30
CA CYS A 294 -13.86 17.70 0.03
C CYS A 294 -13.73 16.20 0.30
N LEU A 295 -14.36 15.71 1.38
CA LEU A 295 -14.35 14.32 1.77
C LEU A 295 -15.01 13.41 0.73
N ASP A 296 -16.10 13.87 0.09
CA ASP A 296 -16.78 13.16 -0.99
C ASP A 296 -15.85 12.85 -2.19
N TYR A 297 -14.85 13.71 -2.43
CA TYR A 297 -13.83 13.52 -3.47
C TYR A 297 -12.49 12.98 -2.93
N GLY A 298 -12.44 12.58 -1.66
CA GLY A 298 -11.25 12.02 -1.01
C GLY A 298 -10.20 13.04 -0.57
N PHE A 299 -10.53 14.34 -0.56
CA PHE A 299 -9.64 15.40 -0.13
C PHE A 299 -9.79 15.70 1.36
N GLU A 300 -8.68 15.92 2.05
CA GLU A 300 -8.68 16.51 3.39
C GLU A 300 -8.75 18.04 3.28
N TYR A 301 -9.82 18.64 3.82
CA TYR A 301 -9.99 20.09 3.84
C TYR A 301 -9.12 20.75 4.91
N ILE A 302 -8.42 21.82 4.53
CA ILE A 302 -7.57 22.60 5.43
C ILE A 302 -7.89 24.09 5.25
N ASP A 303 -8.42 24.72 6.31
CA ASP A 303 -8.52 26.18 6.38
C ASP A 303 -7.15 26.79 6.73
N TYR A 304 -6.47 27.34 5.72
CA TYR A 304 -5.13 27.91 5.90
C TYR A 304 -5.09 29.10 6.87
N ALA A 305 -6.22 29.78 7.09
CA ALA A 305 -6.29 30.91 8.00
C ALA A 305 -6.37 30.47 9.48
N ALA A 306 -6.77 29.23 9.76
CA ALA A 306 -6.88 28.70 11.11
C ALA A 306 -5.48 28.54 11.73
N LYS A 307 -5.35 28.83 13.04
CA LYS A 307 -4.08 28.70 13.78
C LYS A 307 -4.30 27.96 15.09
N GLY A 308 -3.31 27.16 15.47
CA GLY A 308 -3.31 26.45 16.75
C GLY A 308 -4.05 25.11 16.66
N LYS A 309 -4.94 24.86 17.61
CA LYS A 309 -5.65 23.58 17.74
C LYS A 309 -7.15 23.75 17.64
N ASN A 310 -7.82 22.83 16.96
CA ASN A 310 -9.28 22.78 16.91
C ASN A 310 -9.88 22.34 18.27
N GLU A 311 -11.20 22.30 18.36
CA GLU A 311 -11.96 21.93 19.57
C GLU A 311 -11.68 20.47 20.05
N TYR A 312 -11.10 19.66 19.18
CA TYR A 312 -10.70 18.28 19.43
C TYR A 312 -9.22 18.14 19.83
N GLY A 313 -8.47 19.24 19.83
CA GLY A 313 -7.05 19.29 20.20
C GLY A 313 -6.09 18.90 19.08
N GLU A 314 -6.59 18.77 17.86
CA GLU A 314 -5.83 18.48 16.64
C GLU A 314 -5.26 19.78 16.06
N LYS A 315 -4.14 19.71 15.34
CA LYS A 315 -3.54 20.89 14.70
C LYS A 315 -4.46 21.41 13.62
N ALA A 316 -4.51 22.73 13.44
CA ALA A 316 -5.30 23.41 12.42
C ALA A 316 -4.44 24.29 11.51
N GLY A 317 -4.92 24.51 10.28
CA GLY A 317 -4.28 25.34 9.26
C GLY A 317 -2.94 24.79 8.78
N PHE A 318 -1.94 25.65 8.64
CA PHE A 318 -0.63 25.26 8.09
C PHE A 318 0.06 24.13 8.88
N GLU A 319 -0.10 24.09 10.21
CA GLU A 319 0.48 23.01 11.03
C GLU A 319 -0.15 21.64 10.72
N ARG A 320 -1.43 21.63 10.31
CA ARG A 320 -2.13 20.41 9.88
C ARG A 320 -1.65 19.95 8.51
N LEU A 321 -1.52 20.89 7.56
CA LEU A 321 -0.97 20.63 6.23
C LEU A 321 0.42 20.00 6.34
N LYS A 322 1.29 20.62 7.14
CA LYS A 322 2.65 20.12 7.35
C LYS A 322 2.66 18.73 7.99
N GLU A 323 1.81 18.48 8.99
CA GLU A 323 1.69 17.17 9.63
C GLU A 323 1.21 16.09 8.64
N ALA A 324 0.22 16.38 7.80
CA ALA A 324 -0.27 15.46 6.78
C ALA A 324 0.84 15.08 5.77
N LEU A 325 1.63 16.06 5.34
CA LEU A 325 2.76 15.81 4.45
C LEU A 325 3.93 15.07 5.15
N GLU A 326 4.21 15.38 6.42
CA GLU A 326 5.22 14.66 7.22
C GLU A 326 4.81 13.21 7.53
N ALA A 327 3.51 12.93 7.63
CA ALA A 327 2.98 11.60 7.84
C ALA A 327 2.92 10.73 6.56
N ASN A 328 3.12 11.34 5.39
CA ASN A 328 3.07 10.65 4.11
C ASN A 328 4.27 9.71 3.88
N GLU A 329 4.06 8.67 3.09
CA GLU A 329 5.10 7.74 2.67
C GLU A 329 5.77 8.23 1.38
N TRP A 330 7.01 8.69 1.52
CA TRP A 330 7.75 9.31 0.43
C TRP A 330 8.60 8.34 -0.38
N THR A 331 8.78 7.09 0.04
CA THR A 331 9.61 6.13 -0.69
C THR A 331 9.01 5.82 -2.05
N LEU A 332 9.78 6.10 -3.11
CA LEU A 332 9.44 5.64 -4.45
C LEU A 332 9.76 4.14 -4.50
N GLY A 333 8.75 3.29 -4.69
CA GLY A 333 8.98 1.85 -4.86
C GLY A 333 9.64 1.58 -6.21
N THR A 334 10.92 1.91 -6.37
CA THR A 334 11.69 1.51 -7.56
C THR A 334 12.09 0.05 -7.44
N ALA A 335 11.96 -0.70 -8.53
CA ALA A 335 12.41 -2.11 -8.61
C ALA A 335 13.88 -2.29 -8.22
N GLU A 336 14.72 -1.24 -8.30
CA GLU A 336 16.12 -1.22 -7.86
C GLU A 336 16.27 -1.27 -6.32
N ASP A 337 15.26 -0.87 -5.53
CA ASP A 337 15.26 -1.02 -4.07
C ASP A 337 14.94 -2.46 -3.62
N ALA A 338 14.49 -3.32 -4.55
CA ALA A 338 14.45 -4.76 -4.34
C ALA A 338 15.84 -5.38 -4.48
N GLU A 339 16.71 -4.83 -5.33
CA GLU A 339 18.09 -5.31 -5.53
C GLU A 339 19.04 -4.83 -4.43
N THR A 340 18.94 -3.57 -3.99
CA THR A 340 19.79 -3.07 -2.88
C THR A 340 19.41 -3.64 -1.51
N ARG A 341 18.22 -4.26 -1.37
CA ARG A 341 17.89 -5.10 -0.20
C ARG A 341 18.49 -6.50 -0.26
N ILE A 342 18.92 -6.96 -1.44
CA ILE A 342 19.59 -8.25 -1.62
C ILE A 342 21.08 -8.10 -1.28
N ASP A 343 21.72 -6.97 -1.61
CA ASP A 343 23.16 -6.73 -1.36
C ASP A 343 23.54 -6.57 0.13
N ASP A 344 22.61 -6.20 1.02
CA ASP A 344 22.86 -6.13 2.48
C ASP A 344 22.65 -7.50 3.18
N LEU A 345 22.30 -8.54 2.43
CA LEU A 345 22.32 -9.92 2.90
C LEU A 345 23.51 -10.62 2.24
N ASP A 346 24.64 -10.68 2.96
CA ASP A 346 25.76 -11.59 2.70
C ASP A 346 25.23 -13.04 2.60
N PHE A 347 24.76 -13.42 1.40
CA PHE A 347 24.56 -14.80 1.01
C PHE A 347 25.87 -15.25 0.38
N ASP A 348 26.79 -15.71 1.22
CA ASP A 348 27.84 -16.59 0.78
C ASP A 348 27.21 -17.81 0.07
N GLN A 349 27.52 -17.91 -1.22
CA GLN A 349 27.60 -19.10 -2.08
C GLN A 349 26.71 -20.30 -1.69
N ASP A 350 25.76 -20.62 -2.57
CA ASP A 350 25.63 -21.96 -3.18
C ASP A 350 24.68 -21.86 -4.40
N GLU A 351 25.25 -21.54 -5.57
CA GLU A 351 24.62 -21.74 -6.88
C GLU A 351 24.60 -23.25 -7.17
N ASP A 352 23.49 -23.97 -6.97
CA ASP A 352 23.32 -25.32 -7.55
C ASP A 352 21.89 -25.92 -7.51
N VAL A 353 20.81 -25.12 -7.51
CA VAL A 353 19.42 -25.69 -7.61
C VAL A 353 18.50 -24.83 -8.46
N LEU A 354 18.86 -24.62 -9.74
CA LEU A 354 18.02 -23.89 -10.70
C LEU A 354 17.74 -24.74 -11.95
N GLY A 355 16.97 -25.83 -11.74
CA GLY A 355 16.63 -26.76 -12.81
C GLY A 355 15.35 -27.55 -12.56
N GLY A 356 14.19 -26.90 -12.75
CA GLY A 356 12.98 -27.61 -13.18
C GLY A 356 11.89 -27.83 -12.13
N VAL A 357 11.11 -26.80 -11.80
CA VAL A 357 9.75 -26.96 -11.26
C VAL A 357 8.92 -25.76 -11.72
N GLY A 358 8.22 -25.87 -12.85
CA GLY A 358 7.44 -24.75 -13.38
C GLY A 358 6.21 -25.09 -14.21
N ASN A 359 5.96 -26.38 -14.53
CA ASN A 359 4.90 -26.74 -15.49
C ASN A 359 3.80 -27.65 -14.93
N ARG A 360 3.79 -27.94 -13.62
CA ARG A 360 2.84 -28.90 -13.04
C ARG A 360 1.72 -28.23 -12.25
N GLU A 361 2.04 -27.18 -11.50
CA GLU A 361 1.07 -26.47 -10.65
C GLU A 361 0.07 -25.64 -11.47
N GLU A 362 0.47 -25.07 -12.63
CA GLU A 362 -0.46 -24.37 -13.52
C GLU A 362 -1.51 -25.30 -14.14
N ALA A 363 -1.14 -26.54 -14.46
CA ALA A 363 -2.06 -27.52 -15.02
C ALA A 363 -3.06 -28.04 -13.97
N GLU A 364 -2.60 -28.21 -12.73
CA GLU A 364 -3.44 -28.64 -11.61
C GLU A 364 -4.43 -27.54 -11.20
N MET A 365 -3.99 -26.27 -11.17
CA MET A 365 -4.87 -25.12 -10.87
C MET A 365 -5.94 -24.87 -11.95
N THR A 366 -5.61 -25.16 -13.21
CA THR A 366 -6.57 -25.03 -14.33
C THR A 366 -7.65 -26.13 -14.27
N ALA A 367 -7.29 -27.34 -13.83
CA ALA A 367 -8.24 -28.43 -13.63
C ALA A 367 -9.20 -28.17 -12.46
N GLU A 368 -8.71 -27.56 -11.38
CA GLU A 368 -9.55 -27.18 -10.23
C GLU A 368 -10.50 -26.02 -10.55
N LEU A 369 -10.05 -25.03 -11.34
CA LEU A 369 -10.90 -23.92 -11.78
C LEU A 369 -12.03 -24.40 -12.72
N PHE A 370 -11.75 -25.40 -13.55
CA PHE A 370 -12.74 -26.01 -14.45
C PHE A 370 -13.74 -26.89 -13.68
N GLY A 371 -13.29 -27.61 -12.66
CA GLY A 371 -14.16 -28.37 -11.75
C GLY A 371 -15.09 -27.47 -10.92
N MET A 372 -14.59 -26.33 -10.45
CA MET A 372 -15.39 -25.35 -9.72
C MET A 372 -16.42 -24.64 -10.62
N LYS A 373 -16.07 -24.38 -11.89
CA LYS A 373 -16.98 -23.80 -12.89
C LYS A 373 -18.11 -24.77 -13.29
N ALA A 374 -17.85 -26.08 -13.30
CA ALA A 374 -18.87 -27.10 -13.55
C ALA A 374 -19.85 -27.24 -12.38
N ALA A 375 -19.39 -27.09 -11.14
CA ALA A 375 -20.24 -27.10 -9.95
C ALA A 375 -21.13 -25.85 -9.84
N LEU A 376 -20.62 -24.69 -10.24
CA LEU A 376 -21.37 -23.42 -10.20
C LEU A 376 -22.50 -23.34 -11.25
N MET A 377 -22.44 -24.15 -12.31
CA MET A 377 -23.53 -24.29 -13.30
C MET A 377 -24.57 -25.35 -12.89
N GLY A 378 -24.36 -26.03 -11.75
CA GLY A 378 -25.18 -27.14 -11.27
C GLY A 378 -26.26 -26.77 -10.24
N GLU A 379 -26.25 -25.56 -9.69
CA GLU A 379 -27.23 -25.15 -8.68
C GLU A 379 -27.71 -23.71 -8.92
N GLU A 380 -29.04 -23.57 -8.95
CA GLU A 380 -29.89 -22.37 -9.04
C GLU A 380 -30.30 -21.88 -10.44
N ASN A 381 -31.49 -22.30 -10.90
CA ASN A 381 -32.69 -21.43 -10.85
C ASN A 381 -33.98 -22.17 -11.26
N ASP A 382 -34.97 -22.17 -10.37
CA ASP A 382 -36.40 -22.15 -10.75
C ASP A 382 -36.73 -20.72 -11.19
N PHE A 383 -36.86 -20.44 -12.50
CA PHE A 383 -37.83 -19.48 -13.08
C PHE A 383 -37.77 -19.57 -14.62
N ASP A 384 -38.95 -19.79 -15.22
CA ASP A 384 -39.22 -20.11 -16.63
C ASP A 384 -38.51 -19.25 -17.69
N ALA A 385 -37.79 -19.90 -18.61
CA ALA A 385 -37.59 -19.43 -20.00
C ALA A 385 -37.28 -20.60 -20.95
N GLU A 386 -38.23 -20.83 -21.88
CA GLU A 386 -38.20 -21.57 -23.15
C GLU A 386 -37.19 -22.72 -23.37
N ALA A 387 -37.74 -23.92 -23.51
CA ALA A 387 -37.07 -25.14 -23.91
C ALA A 387 -36.79 -25.16 -25.42
N ASP A 388 -35.53 -24.96 -25.83
CA ASP A 388 -35.02 -25.47 -27.12
C ASP A 388 -33.47 -25.36 -27.25
N ASP A 389 -32.65 -26.07 -26.45
CA ASP A 389 -31.26 -26.42 -26.86
C ASP A 389 -30.51 -27.41 -25.93
N LEU A 390 -31.13 -28.54 -25.59
CA LEU A 390 -30.42 -29.61 -24.86
C LEU A 390 -29.70 -30.54 -25.85
N VAL A 391 -28.42 -30.28 -26.10
CA VAL A 391 -27.52 -31.19 -26.82
C VAL A 391 -27.24 -32.45 -25.98
N PRO A 392 -27.39 -33.68 -26.54
CA PRO A 392 -27.21 -34.92 -25.78
C PRO A 392 -25.78 -35.14 -25.26
N PRO A 393 -25.60 -35.85 -24.13
CA PRO A 393 -24.28 -36.13 -23.51
C PRO A 393 -23.24 -36.82 -24.42
N ALA A 394 -23.70 -37.46 -25.51
CA ALA A 394 -22.83 -38.12 -26.47
C ALA A 394 -22.03 -37.12 -27.35
N GLU A 395 -22.57 -35.93 -27.62
CA GLU A 395 -21.87 -34.91 -28.43
C GLU A 395 -20.85 -34.12 -27.60
N GLN A 396 -21.06 -34.00 -26.28
CA GLN A 396 -20.10 -33.38 -25.36
C GLN A 396 -18.85 -34.26 -25.16
N ALA A 397 -18.99 -35.59 -25.17
CA ALA A 397 -17.86 -36.51 -25.12
C ALA A 397 -16.99 -36.43 -26.40
N ALA A 398 -17.62 -36.32 -27.57
CA ALA A 398 -16.90 -36.18 -28.84
C ALA A 398 -16.06 -34.89 -28.91
N GLN A 399 -16.53 -33.78 -28.31
CA GLN A 399 -15.78 -32.53 -28.25
C GLN A 399 -14.55 -32.61 -27.34
N VAL A 400 -14.58 -33.42 -26.29
CA VAL A 400 -13.42 -33.64 -25.40
C VAL A 400 -12.37 -34.52 -26.09
N ASP A 401 -12.80 -35.54 -26.84
CA ASP A 401 -11.89 -36.40 -27.63
C ASP A 401 -11.19 -35.61 -28.76
N ASP A 402 -11.87 -34.68 -29.40
CA ASP A 402 -11.27 -33.79 -30.41
C ASP A 402 -10.28 -32.81 -29.78
N LEU A 403 -10.55 -32.30 -28.58
CA LEU A 403 -9.64 -31.42 -27.84
C LEU A 403 -8.34 -32.15 -27.46
N ASP A 404 -8.44 -33.39 -26.96
CA ASP A 404 -7.27 -34.22 -26.62
C ASP A 404 -6.43 -34.55 -27.87
N ARG A 405 -7.09 -34.78 -29.01
CA ARG A 405 -6.41 -35.00 -30.29
C ARG A 405 -5.70 -33.75 -30.81
N MET A 406 -6.29 -32.56 -30.62
CA MET A 406 -5.64 -31.28 -30.95
C MET A 406 -4.44 -31.00 -30.04
N MET A 407 -4.57 -31.28 -28.74
CA MET A 407 -3.52 -31.07 -27.76
C MET A 407 -2.34 -32.03 -27.97
N GLY A 408 -2.61 -33.29 -28.30
CA GLY A 408 -1.58 -34.28 -28.67
C GLY A 408 -0.77 -33.87 -29.90
N LYS A 409 -1.42 -33.30 -30.93
CA LYS A 409 -0.73 -32.79 -32.13
C LYS A 409 0.15 -31.58 -31.81
N LEU A 410 -0.28 -30.68 -30.94
CA LEU A 410 0.52 -29.52 -30.51
C LEU A 410 1.73 -29.93 -29.67
N MET A 411 1.58 -30.94 -28.79
CA MET A 411 2.70 -31.47 -28.02
C MET A 411 3.76 -32.14 -28.91
N ALA A 412 3.36 -32.88 -29.94
CA ALA A 412 4.28 -33.47 -30.90
C ALA A 412 5.09 -32.42 -31.68
N VAL A 413 4.46 -31.30 -32.06
CA VAL A 413 5.16 -30.18 -32.73
C VAL A 413 6.08 -29.43 -31.75
N LYS A 414 5.70 -29.34 -30.48
CA LYS A 414 6.55 -28.76 -29.43
C LYS A 414 7.82 -29.58 -29.22
N GLU A 415 7.71 -30.91 -29.22
CA GLU A 415 8.85 -31.82 -29.09
C GLU A 415 9.81 -31.70 -30.29
N GLN A 416 9.27 -31.64 -31.52
CA GLN A 416 10.07 -31.49 -32.74
C GLN A 416 10.70 -30.09 -32.90
N SER A 417 10.23 -29.08 -32.16
CA SER A 417 10.71 -27.70 -32.25
C SER A 417 11.57 -27.24 -31.06
N ALA A 418 11.87 -28.17 -30.15
CA ALA A 418 12.66 -27.92 -28.94
C ALA A 418 14.12 -27.53 -29.26
N GLU A 419 14.72 -28.06 -30.32
CA GLU A 419 16.14 -27.85 -30.68
C GLU A 419 16.35 -26.73 -31.72
N LEU A 420 15.28 -26.05 -32.16
CA LEU A 420 15.35 -25.02 -33.20
C LEU A 420 15.36 -23.59 -32.61
N PRO A 421 15.99 -22.62 -33.30
CA PRO A 421 15.98 -21.21 -32.90
C PRO A 421 14.56 -20.63 -32.79
N GLU A 422 14.38 -19.66 -31.89
CA GLU A 422 13.08 -19.19 -31.42
C GLU A 422 12.15 -18.66 -32.54
N GLU A 423 12.71 -18.01 -33.57
CA GLU A 423 11.96 -17.54 -34.74
C GLU A 423 11.39 -18.67 -35.58
N GLN A 424 12.14 -19.77 -35.77
CA GLN A 424 11.69 -20.93 -36.53
C GLN A 424 10.65 -21.74 -35.73
N ARG A 425 10.81 -21.79 -34.40
CA ARG A 425 9.84 -22.40 -33.47
C ARG A 425 8.48 -21.72 -33.53
N LYS A 426 8.45 -20.39 -33.48
CA LYS A 426 7.22 -19.59 -33.61
C LYS A 426 6.53 -19.82 -34.96
N ARG A 427 7.31 -19.93 -36.04
CA ARG A 427 6.78 -20.20 -37.39
C ARG A 427 6.20 -21.62 -37.54
N MET A 428 6.82 -22.63 -36.93
CA MET A 428 6.31 -24.01 -36.94
C MET A 428 5.05 -24.16 -36.08
N ALA A 429 5.02 -23.55 -34.89
CA ALA A 429 3.83 -23.52 -34.05
C ALA A 429 2.65 -22.82 -34.75
N ALA A 430 2.88 -21.66 -35.37
CA ALA A 430 1.84 -20.95 -36.12
C ALA A 430 1.33 -21.75 -37.33
N ARG A 431 2.20 -22.52 -37.99
CA ARG A 431 1.80 -23.40 -39.10
C ARG A 431 0.94 -24.57 -38.61
N ALA A 432 1.32 -25.19 -37.49
CA ALA A 432 0.58 -26.31 -36.90
C ALA A 432 -0.81 -25.87 -36.41
N VAL A 433 -0.93 -24.71 -35.77
CA VAL A 433 -2.23 -24.13 -35.38
C VAL A 433 -3.10 -23.83 -36.61
N LYS A 434 -2.50 -23.29 -37.68
CA LYS A 434 -3.22 -23.02 -38.93
C LYS A 434 -3.68 -24.28 -39.67
N GLU A 435 -2.97 -25.39 -39.48
CA GLU A 435 -3.33 -26.71 -40.03
C GLU A 435 -4.42 -27.38 -39.18
N LEU A 436 -4.35 -27.23 -37.85
CA LEU A 436 -5.38 -27.65 -36.89
C LEU A 436 -6.71 -26.90 -37.07
N MET A 437 -6.66 -25.62 -37.46
CA MET A 437 -7.86 -24.82 -37.77
C MET A 437 -8.39 -25.03 -39.20
N LYS A 438 -7.73 -25.86 -40.02
CA LYS A 438 -8.10 -26.10 -41.44
C LYS A 438 -8.64 -27.50 -41.74
N GLY A 439 -8.75 -28.38 -40.76
CA GLY A 439 -9.56 -29.60 -40.86
C GLY A 439 -10.36 -29.76 -39.56
N ASP A 440 -11.64 -30.10 -39.57
CA ASP A 440 -12.49 -30.61 -40.64
C ASP A 440 -13.42 -29.56 -41.31
#